data_AF-A0A7W7LI48-F1
#
_entry.id   AF-A0A7W7LI48-F1
#
_cell.length_a   1.000
_cell.length_b   1.000
_cell.length_c   1.000
_cell.angle_alpha   90.00
_cell.angle_beta   90.00
_cell.angle_gamma   90.00
#
_symmetry.space_group_name_H-M   'P 1'
#
loop_
_entity.id
_entity.type
_entity.pdbx_description
1 polymer ?
#
loop_
_entity_poly.entity_id
_entity_poly.type
_entity_poly.pdbx_seq_one_letter_code
_entity_poly.pdbx_strand_id
1 'polypeptide(L)'
;MLDIGTPRREPDSERRWCEKVTVIFTNTGGRPVTDGAVTFGTHIIGPLGTDWATLTSSEPLPVPIDAGQAREKTWTVCVDAWRVPLGMHIETRDVSVKWE
;
A
#
# COMPACT_ATOMS: atom_id res chain seq x y z
N MET A 1 -0.83 10.34 -16.84
CA MET A 1 -1.31 9.00 -16.44
C MET A 1 -0.28 8.46 -15.49
N LEU A 2 -0.70 7.88 -14.37
CA LEU A 2 0.19 7.33 -13.36
C LEU A 2 -0.13 5.85 -13.22
N ASP A 3 0.79 5.01 -13.66
CA ASP A 3 0.66 3.57 -13.62
C ASP A 3 1.21 3.04 -12.29
N ILE A 4 0.46 2.14 -11.66
CA ILE A 4 0.78 1.59 -10.34
C ILE A 4 1.22 0.14 -10.54
N GLY A 5 2.47 -0.15 -10.22
CA GLY A 5 3.00 -1.51 -10.25
C GLY A 5 2.38 -2.40 -9.17
N THR A 6 2.44 -3.71 -9.37
CA THR A 6 2.01 -4.69 -8.36
C THR A 6 2.77 -4.47 -7.05
N PRO A 7 2.07 -4.31 -5.91
CA PRO A 7 2.73 -4.11 -4.62
C PRO A 7 3.55 -5.35 -4.23
N ARG A 8 4.79 -5.14 -3.81
CA ARG A 8 5.59 -6.15 -3.11
C ARG A 8 5.35 -6.01 -1.62
N ARG A 9 5.05 -7.12 -0.95
CA ARG A 9 4.77 -7.16 0.50
C ARG A 9 5.78 -8.03 1.21
N GLU A 10 6.22 -7.56 2.36
CA GLU A 10 7.06 -8.32 3.28
C GLU A 10 6.58 -8.06 4.71
N PRO A 11 6.48 -9.07 5.58
CA PRO A 11 6.20 -8.83 7.00
C PRO A 11 7.24 -7.91 7.62
N ASP A 12 6.82 -6.99 8.49
CA ASP A 12 7.77 -6.22 9.30
C ASP A 12 8.34 -7.12 10.41
N SER A 13 9.67 -7.26 10.45
CA SER A 13 10.37 -8.11 11.42
C SER A 13 10.39 -7.55 12.83
N GLU A 14 10.17 -6.24 13.00
CA GLU A 14 10.26 -5.54 14.29
C GLU A 14 8.88 -5.25 14.87
N ARG A 15 7.86 -5.08 14.02
CA ARG A 15 6.52 -4.66 14.42
C ARG A 15 5.48 -5.71 14.04
N ARG A 16 4.72 -6.18 15.03
CA ARG A 16 3.58 -7.07 14.75
C ARG A 16 2.48 -6.33 14.01
N TRP A 17 1.82 -7.06 13.11
CA TRP A 17 0.68 -6.57 12.33
C TRP A 17 1.02 -5.37 11.45
N CYS A 18 2.26 -5.35 10.98
CA CYS A 18 2.73 -4.40 9.97
C CYS A 18 3.34 -5.16 8.80
N GLU A 19 3.15 -4.62 7.60
CA GLU A 19 3.83 -5.05 6.39
C GLU A 19 4.62 -3.89 5.79
N LYS A 20 5.80 -4.21 5.26
CA LYS A 20 6.53 -3.37 4.33
C LYS A 20 5.91 -3.55 2.96
N VAL A 21 5.27 -2.49 2.46
CA VAL A 21 4.60 -2.47 1.16
C VAL A 21 5.38 -1.56 0.24
N THR A 22 5.99 -2.16 -0.79
CA THR A 22 6.79 -1.47 -1.78
C THR A 22 6.02 -1.36 -3.09
N VAL A 23 5.85 -0.13 -3.58
CA VAL A 23 5.09 0.16 -4.80
C VAL A 23 5.93 1.02 -5.73
N ILE A 24 5.85 0.71 -7.02
CA ILE A 24 6.47 1.49 -8.09
C ILE A 24 5.38 2.29 -8.79
N PHE A 25 5.60 3.58 -8.94
CA PHE A 25 4.71 4.54 -9.60
C PHE A 25 5.42 5.04 -10.86
N THR A 26 4.81 4.84 -12.02
CA THR A 26 5.38 5.25 -13.31
C THR A 26 4.50 6.31 -13.94
N ASN A 27 5.00 7.54 -14.09
CA ASN A 27 4.26 8.60 -14.76
C ASN A 27 4.46 8.49 -16.27
N THR A 28 3.47 7.94 -16.96
CA THR A 28 3.44 7.83 -18.43
C THR A 28 2.75 9.03 -19.10
N GLY A 29 2.34 10.04 -18.32
CA GLY A 29 1.79 11.30 -18.83
C GLY A 29 2.85 12.30 -19.28
N GLY A 30 2.38 13.41 -19.88
CA GLY A 30 3.24 14.51 -20.35
C GLY A 30 3.48 15.65 -19.34
N ARG A 31 2.99 15.53 -18.11
CA ARG A 31 3.16 16.53 -17.03
C ARG A 31 3.61 15.83 -15.74
N PRO A 32 4.39 16.50 -14.87
CA PRO A 32 4.77 15.93 -13.58
C PRO A 32 3.55 15.75 -12.68
N VAL A 33 3.52 14.65 -11.92
CA VAL A 33 2.61 14.50 -10.78
C VAL A 33 3.26 15.19 -9.59
N THR A 34 2.54 16.12 -8.98
CA THR A 34 3.11 17.00 -7.93
C THR A 34 2.42 16.86 -6.59
N ASP A 35 1.22 16.29 -6.56
CA ASP A 35 0.50 15.99 -5.33
C ASP A 35 -0.37 14.73 -5.51
N GLY A 36 -0.73 14.10 -4.40
CA GLY A 36 -1.62 12.96 -4.36
C GLY A 36 -1.37 12.03 -3.18
N ALA A 37 -2.27 11.06 -3.04
CA ALA A 37 -2.23 10.06 -2.00
C ALA A 37 -2.38 8.65 -2.57
N VAL A 38 -1.62 7.72 -2.01
CA VAL A 38 -1.82 6.29 -2.15
C VAL A 38 -2.67 5.80 -0.98
N THR A 39 -3.65 4.93 -1.26
CA THR A 39 -4.48 4.27 -0.26
C THR A 39 -4.26 2.77 -0.34
N PHE A 40 -3.86 2.20 0.79
CA PHE A 40 -3.63 0.78 1.00
C PHE A 40 -4.85 0.12 1.63
N GLY A 41 -5.27 -1.03 1.13
CA GLY A 41 -6.25 -1.91 1.77
C GLY A 41 -5.56 -3.12 2.39
N THR A 42 -5.58 -3.20 3.72
CA THR A 42 -5.07 -4.33 4.49
C THR A 42 -6.21 -5.25 4.89
N HIS A 43 -6.18 -6.46 4.36
CA HIS A 43 -7.17 -7.51 4.62
C HIS A 43 -6.77 -8.30 5.87
N ILE A 44 -7.74 -8.62 6.70
CA ILE A 44 -7.58 -9.48 7.86
C ILE A 44 -8.11 -10.85 7.49
N ILE A 45 -7.20 -11.81 7.32
CA ILE A 45 -7.48 -13.11 6.76
C ILE A 45 -7.56 -14.15 7.87
N GLY A 46 -8.68 -14.88 7.90
CA GLY A 46 -8.91 -15.97 8.84
C GLY A 46 -8.15 -17.25 8.49
N PRO A 47 -8.13 -18.25 9.40
CA PRO A 47 -7.38 -19.51 9.24
C PRO A 47 -7.73 -20.32 7.98
N LEU A 48 -8.92 -20.09 7.40
CA LEU A 48 -9.40 -20.77 6.18
C LEU A 48 -9.29 -19.89 4.91
N GLY A 49 -8.55 -18.78 4.98
CA GLY A 49 -8.42 -17.82 3.87
C GLY A 49 -9.62 -16.89 3.70
N THR A 50 -10.60 -16.92 4.61
CA THR A 50 -11.75 -16.02 4.61
C THR A 50 -11.30 -14.59 4.90
N ASP A 51 -11.69 -13.63 4.07
CA ASP A 51 -11.51 -12.21 4.35
C ASP A 51 -12.58 -11.74 5.34
N TRP A 52 -12.14 -11.38 6.54
CA TRP A 52 -13.03 -10.92 7.60
C TRP A 52 -13.27 -9.42 7.57
N ALA A 53 -12.28 -8.65 7.14
CA ALA A 53 -12.33 -7.19 7.13
C ALA A 53 -11.18 -6.61 6.30
N THR A 54 -11.46 -5.49 5.63
CA THR A 54 -10.45 -4.65 4.99
C THR A 54 -10.36 -3.33 5.73
N LEU A 55 -9.14 -2.95 6.15
CA LEU A 55 -8.84 -1.66 6.75
C LEU A 55 -8.04 -0.81 5.75
N THR A 56 -8.40 0.46 5.61
CA THR A 56 -7.71 1.37 4.69
C THR A 56 -6.77 2.32 5.42
N SER A 57 -5.59 2.56 4.86
CA SER A 57 -4.66 3.61 5.28
C SER A 57 -4.24 4.44 4.08
N SER A 58 -4.08 5.75 4.24
CA SER A 58 -3.70 6.67 3.16
C SER A 58 -2.40 7.40 3.50
N GLU A 59 -1.51 7.49 2.53
CA GLU A 59 -0.19 8.09 2.65
C GLU A 59 0.10 8.99 1.44
N PRO A 60 0.88 10.07 1.59
CA PRO A 60 1.25 10.92 0.47
C PRO A 60 2.14 10.18 -0.54
N LEU A 61 1.91 10.47 -1.82
CA LEU A 61 2.72 9.96 -2.93
C LEU A 61 4.19 10.43 -2.83
N PRO A 62 5.15 9.67 -3.39
CA PRO A 62 6.54 10.09 -3.52
C PRO A 62 6.71 11.11 -4.65
N VAL A 63 6.15 12.31 -4.46
CA VAL A 63 6.19 13.41 -5.43
C VAL A 63 7.43 14.31 -5.23
N PRO A 64 7.89 15.02 -6.28
CA PRO A 64 7.37 14.99 -7.65
C PRO A 64 7.78 13.73 -8.44
N ILE A 65 6.89 13.31 -9.35
CA ILE A 65 7.15 12.25 -10.34
C ILE A 65 7.07 12.86 -11.74
N ASP A 66 8.21 13.16 -12.32
CA ASP A 66 8.30 13.79 -13.64
C ASP A 66 7.74 12.90 -14.76
N ALA A 67 7.36 13.52 -15.88
CA ALA A 67 6.89 12.83 -17.06
C ALA A 67 7.92 11.79 -17.56
N GLY A 68 7.48 10.56 -17.79
CA GLY A 68 8.32 9.44 -18.21
C GLY A 68 9.20 8.83 -17.11
N GLN A 69 9.10 9.31 -15.86
CA GLN A 69 9.89 8.79 -14.74
C GLN A 69 9.10 7.79 -13.90
N ALA A 70 9.85 6.93 -13.21
CA ALA A 70 9.33 6.03 -12.19
C ALA A 70 9.90 6.37 -10.82
N ARG A 71 9.08 6.19 -9.78
CA ARG A 71 9.49 6.30 -8.37
C ARG A 71 9.05 5.05 -7.63
N GLU A 72 9.96 4.50 -6.84
CA GLU A 72 9.68 3.42 -5.91
C GLU A 72 9.64 3.98 -4.48
N LYS A 73 8.69 3.54 -3.67
CA LYS A 73 8.67 3.84 -2.24
C LYS A 73 8.14 2.63 -1.47
N THR A 74 8.69 2.46 -0.27
CA THR A 74 8.27 1.46 0.70
C THR A 74 7.60 2.17 1.88
N TRP A 75 6.45 1.66 2.29
CA TRP A 75 5.72 2.09 3.47
C TRP A 75 5.63 0.95 4.48
N THR A 76 5.65 1.29 5.76
CA THR A 76 5.24 0.37 6.83
C THR A 76 3.75 0.59 7.07
N VAL A 77 2.92 -0.32 6.58
CA VAL A 77 1.46 -0.28 6.75
C VAL A 77 1.09 -1.19 7.92
N CYS A 78 0.49 -0.61 8.94
CA CYS A 78 0.14 -1.33 10.17
C CYS A 78 -1.37 -1.34 10.39
N VAL A 79 -1.85 -2.38 11.06
CA VAL A 79 -3.18 -2.40 11.68
C VAL A 79 -3.06 -2.51 13.18
N ASP A 80 -4.05 -1.99 13.89
CA ASP A 80 -4.08 -2.14 15.34
C ASP A 80 -4.21 -3.60 15.74
N ALA A 81 -3.41 -4.05 16.71
CA ALA A 81 -3.37 -5.44 17.13
C ALA A 81 -4.73 -6.00 17.58
N TRP A 82 -5.59 -5.18 18.18
CA TRP A 82 -6.92 -5.60 18.64
C TRP A 82 -7.88 -5.93 17.48
N ARG A 83 -7.56 -5.49 16.26
CA ARG A 83 -8.32 -5.81 15.03
C ARG A 83 -8.02 -7.20 14.50
N VAL A 84 -6.92 -7.84 14.92
CA VAL A 84 -6.48 -9.13 14.37
C VAL A 84 -6.66 -10.24 15.43
N PRO A 85 -7.74 -11.03 15.35
CA PRO A 85 -7.96 -12.16 16.23
C PRO A 85 -6.86 -13.22 16.16
N LEU A 86 -6.76 -14.05 17.20
CA LEU A 86 -5.83 -15.16 17.26
C LEU A 86 -6.03 -16.14 16.09
N GLY A 87 -4.93 -16.56 15.46
CA GLY A 87 -4.93 -17.45 14.30
C GLY A 87 -5.19 -16.76 12.96
N MET A 88 -5.40 -15.43 12.96
CA MET A 88 -5.52 -14.63 11.74
C MET A 88 -4.20 -13.96 11.38
N HIS A 89 -4.10 -13.52 10.13
CA HIS A 89 -2.98 -12.72 9.63
C HIS A 89 -3.48 -11.55 8.79
N ILE A 90 -2.56 -10.68 8.37
CA ILE A 90 -2.86 -9.51 7.55
C ILE A 90 -2.25 -9.64 6.16
N GLU A 91 -2.89 -9.04 5.16
CA GLU A 91 -2.36 -8.96 3.81
C GLU A 91 -2.76 -7.63 3.14
N THR A 92 -1.79 -6.81 2.74
CA THR A 92 -2.03 -5.48 2.12
C THR A 92 -2.06 -5.56 0.60
N ARG A 93 -3.21 -5.95 0.06
CA ARG A 93 -3.34 -6.31 -1.36
C ARG A 93 -3.75 -5.14 -2.24
N ASP A 94 -4.62 -4.29 -1.73
CA ASP A 94 -5.24 -3.24 -2.53
C ASP A 94 -4.39 -1.97 -2.47
N VAL A 95 -4.07 -1.43 -3.65
CA VAL A 95 -3.40 -0.15 -3.80
C VAL A 95 -4.20 0.69 -4.78
N SER A 96 -4.68 1.84 -4.31
CA SER A 96 -5.35 2.83 -5.15
C SER A 96 -4.69 4.18 -4.98
N VAL A 97 -4.75 5.02 -6.01
CA VAL A 97 -4.09 6.33 -5.99
C VAL A 97 -5.05 7.40 -6.47
N LYS A 98 -5.01 8.55 -5.81
CA LYS A 98 -5.64 9.80 -6.25
C LYS A 98 -4.58 10.88 -6.34
N TRP A 99 -4.50 11.57 -7.47
CA TRP A 99 -3.45 12.56 -7.76
C TRP A 99 -3.99 13.63 -8.72
N GLU A 100 -3.31 14.79 -8.74
CA GLU A 100 -3.55 15.91 -9.64
C GLU A 100 -2.33 16.23 -10.51
#